data_AF-A0A3M7B8Y1-F1
#
_entry.id   AF-A0A3M7B8Y1-F1
#
_cell.length_a   1.000
_cell.length_b   1.000
_cell.length_c   1.000
_cell.angle_alpha   90.00
_cell.angle_beta   90.00
_cell.angle_gamma   90.00
#
_symmetry.space_group_name_H-M   'P 1'
#
loop_
_entity.id
_entity.type
_entity.pdbx_description
1 polymer ?
#
loop_
_entity_poly.entity_id
_entity_poly.type
_entity_poly.pdbx_seq_one_letter_code
_entity_poly.pdbx_strand_id
1 'polypeptide(L)'
;MLTMESQPGTAPPPTWTKCPCCSDERWVQTQQRPFLMFIIPFHDKVPEEVIRRFLVELLIDDNFYAHVWRDEGSCRWEKCRKNIRTASSFPQDWATHTRKEAEKKEDLASAELRHQQLLDLQCGCETTIFKTYDNVMEDANPLLVRVLAKSWEETDLQALVENAAIRAGVQPLYADAADE
;
A
#
# COMPACT_ATOMS: atom_id res chain seq x y z
N MET A 1 2.18 5.27 13.27
CA MET A 1 2.18 4.46 12.04
C MET A 1 3.44 3.62 12.04
N LEU A 2 3.34 2.31 11.80
CA LEU A 2 4.50 1.42 11.68
C LEU A 2 4.59 0.91 10.24
N THR A 3 5.48 1.49 9.43
CA THR A 3 5.66 1.10 8.03
C THR A 3 6.26 -0.30 7.93
N MET A 4 5.63 -1.16 7.15
CA MET A 4 6.06 -2.53 6.88
C MET A 4 6.76 -2.67 5.52
N GLU A 5 6.20 -2.02 4.52
CA GLU A 5 6.71 -2.05 3.14
C GLU A 5 6.50 -0.68 2.51
N SER A 6 7.48 -0.26 1.72
CA SER A 6 7.37 0.97 0.94
C SER A 6 8.07 0.79 -0.41
N GLN A 7 7.49 1.42 -1.42
CA GLN A 7 8.06 1.50 -2.76
C GLN A 7 7.86 2.92 -3.29
N PRO A 8 8.92 3.58 -3.79
CA PRO A 8 8.79 4.89 -4.44
C PRO A 8 8.21 4.75 -5.85
N GLY A 9 7.65 5.85 -6.37
CA GLY A 9 7.32 5.94 -7.79
C GLY A 9 8.60 6.09 -8.60
N THR A 10 8.80 5.25 -9.62
CA THR A 10 9.96 5.36 -10.51
C THR A 10 9.57 5.08 -11.95
N ALA A 11 10.10 5.88 -12.87
CA ALA A 11 9.94 5.68 -14.31
C ALA A 11 11.34 5.67 -14.97
N PRO A 12 12.14 4.61 -14.74
CA PRO A 12 13.47 4.51 -15.32
C PRO A 12 13.45 4.63 -16.85
N PRO A 13 14.55 5.09 -17.46
CA PRO A 13 14.67 5.15 -18.90
C PRO A 13 14.56 3.74 -19.51
N PRO A 14 14.09 3.62 -20.76
CA PRO A 14 14.04 2.34 -21.45
C PRO A 14 15.40 1.63 -21.48
N THR A 15 15.37 0.33 -21.21
CA THR A 15 16.54 -0.54 -21.23
C THR A 15 16.43 -1.56 -22.35
N TRP A 16 17.57 -1.90 -22.95
CA TRP A 16 17.64 -3.00 -23.90
C TRP A 16 17.88 -4.30 -23.12
N THR A 17 17.01 -5.28 -23.35
CA THR A 17 17.11 -6.60 -22.73
C THR A 17 17.33 -7.66 -23.79
N LYS A 18 18.32 -8.51 -23.55
CA LYS A 18 18.62 -9.69 -24.37
C LYS A 18 18.41 -10.94 -23.53
N CYS A 19 17.55 -11.82 -24.00
CA CYS A 19 17.36 -13.13 -23.41
C CYS A 19 18.65 -13.96 -23.55
N PRO A 20 19.26 -14.46 -22.46
CA PRO A 20 20.51 -15.22 -22.58
C PRO A 20 20.33 -16.57 -23.29
N CYS A 21 19.13 -17.15 -23.23
CA CYS A 21 18.82 -18.50 -23.71
C CYS A 21 17.90 -18.51 -24.95
N CYS A 22 17.52 -17.36 -25.48
CA CYS A 22 16.62 -17.25 -26.63
C CYS A 22 16.98 -16.06 -27.52
N SER A 23 16.50 -16.07 -28.78
CA SER A 23 16.77 -15.00 -29.76
C SER A 23 15.94 -13.72 -29.51
N ASP A 24 15.40 -13.58 -28.31
CA ASP A 24 14.47 -12.51 -27.97
C ASP A 24 15.25 -11.30 -27.45
N GLU A 25 15.19 -10.22 -28.23
CA GLU A 25 15.80 -8.95 -27.90
C GLU A 25 14.74 -7.85 -28.01
N ARG A 26 14.52 -7.12 -26.92
CA ARG A 26 13.47 -6.12 -26.84
C ARG A 26 13.86 -4.97 -25.92
N TRP A 27 13.38 -3.78 -26.26
CA TRP A 27 13.36 -2.64 -25.38
C TRP A 27 12.24 -2.80 -24.36
N VAL A 28 12.54 -2.49 -23.11
CA VAL A 28 11.61 -2.59 -22.00
C VAL A 28 11.63 -1.28 -21.23
N GLN A 29 10.45 -0.83 -20.82
CA GLN A 29 10.32 0.21 -19.81
C GLN A 29 9.36 -0.28 -18.74
N THR A 30 9.86 -0.35 -17.50
CA THR A 30 9.06 -0.69 -16.32
C THR A 30 8.85 0.57 -15.52
N GLN A 31 7.60 0.88 -15.16
CA GLN A 31 7.26 1.96 -14.26
C GLN A 31 6.73 1.38 -12.95
N GLN A 32 7.26 1.87 -11.84
CA GLN A 32 6.85 1.53 -10.49
C GLN A 32 5.92 2.61 -9.96
N ARG A 33 4.85 2.18 -9.30
CA ARG A 33 3.90 3.08 -8.64
C ARG A 33 4.29 3.27 -7.18
N PRO A 34 4.13 4.47 -6.61
CA PRO A 34 4.26 4.66 -5.17
C PRO A 34 3.30 3.73 -4.42
N PHE A 35 3.82 3.00 -3.44
CA PHE A 35 3.06 2.10 -2.59
C PHE A 35 3.57 2.17 -1.15
N LEU A 36 2.66 2.06 -0.20
CA LEU A 36 2.97 2.05 1.22
C LEU A 36 2.08 1.02 1.93
N MET A 37 2.67 0.20 2.79
CA MET A 37 1.96 -0.69 3.70
C MET A 37 2.38 -0.40 5.12
N PHE A 38 1.43 -0.23 6.02
CA PHE A 38 1.70 0.09 7.42
C PHE A 38 0.65 -0.45 8.38
N ILE A 39 1.04 -0.53 9.65
CA ILE A 39 0.16 -0.90 10.75
C ILE A 39 -0.24 0.37 11.53
N ILE A 40 -1.53 0.46 11.84
CA ILE A 40 -2.08 1.37 12.84
C ILE A 40 -2.38 0.56 14.10
N PRO A 41 -1.70 0.83 15.23
CA PRO A 41 -2.09 0.22 16.49
C PRO A 41 -3.45 0.78 16.92
N PHE A 42 -4.41 -0.09 17.19
CA PHE A 42 -5.72 0.28 17.72
C PHE A 42 -5.75 -0.03 19.20
N HIS A 43 -5.17 0.87 20.01
CA HIS A 43 -5.22 0.75 21.47
C HIS A 43 -6.20 1.75 22.08
N ASP A 44 -6.60 1.50 23.32
CA ASP A 44 -7.54 2.32 24.08
C ASP A 44 -7.12 3.79 24.32
N LYS A 45 -5.83 4.14 24.14
CA LYS A 45 -5.37 5.54 24.30
C LYS A 45 -5.49 6.39 23.02
N VAL A 46 -5.92 5.84 21.89
CA VAL A 46 -6.31 6.65 20.72
C VAL A 46 -7.84 6.64 20.66
N PRO A 47 -8.51 7.80 20.68
CA PRO A 47 -9.96 7.83 20.61
C PRO A 47 -10.48 7.10 19.37
N GLU A 48 -11.40 6.16 19.56
CA GLU A 48 -11.97 5.35 18.46
C GLU A 48 -12.53 6.23 17.33
N GLU A 49 -13.15 7.36 17.69
CA GLU A 49 -13.68 8.33 16.74
C GLU A 49 -12.60 8.96 15.85
N VAL A 50 -11.40 9.20 16.39
CA VAL A 50 -10.27 9.73 15.60
C VAL A 50 -9.77 8.68 14.63
N ILE A 51 -9.63 7.43 15.06
CA ILE A 51 -9.29 6.32 14.15
C ILE A 51 -10.34 6.17 13.06
N ARG A 52 -11.62 6.19 13.42
CA ARG A 52 -12.72 6.06 12.47
C ARG A 52 -12.68 7.15 11.41
N ARG A 53 -12.49 8.42 11.81
CA ARG A 53 -12.31 9.54 10.87
C ARG A 53 -11.09 9.35 9.99
N PHE A 54 -9.97 8.89 10.55
CA PHE A 54 -8.77 8.65 9.77
C PHE A 54 -8.97 7.56 8.72
N LEU A 55 -9.62 6.46 9.06
CA LEU A 55 -9.95 5.42 8.08
C LEU A 55 -10.88 5.94 6.98
N VAL A 56 -11.82 6.83 7.31
CA VAL A 56 -12.67 7.48 6.30
C VAL A 56 -11.84 8.36 5.39
N GLU A 57 -10.99 9.24 5.94
CA GLU A 57 -10.09 10.11 5.17
C GLU A 57 -9.19 9.32 4.22
N LEU A 58 -8.64 8.19 4.65
CA LEU A 58 -7.85 7.30 3.79
C LEU A 58 -8.67 6.71 2.65
N LEU A 59 -9.91 6.28 2.90
CA LEU A 59 -10.74 5.61 1.90
C LEU A 59 -11.33 6.57 0.86
N ILE A 60 -11.45 7.86 1.18
CA ILE A 60 -12.01 8.87 0.28
C ILE A 60 -10.95 9.79 -0.36
N ASP A 61 -9.66 9.61 -0.05
CA ASP A 61 -8.61 10.51 -0.54
C ASP A 61 -8.56 10.55 -2.08
N ASP A 62 -8.37 11.75 -2.62
CA ASP A 62 -8.33 11.96 -4.06
C ASP A 62 -7.01 11.52 -4.71
N ASN A 63 -5.93 11.41 -3.94
CA ASN A 63 -4.57 11.19 -4.44
C ASN A 63 -4.11 9.74 -4.37
N PHE A 64 -4.75 8.91 -3.54
CA PHE A 64 -4.41 7.50 -3.41
C PHE A 64 -5.64 6.61 -3.21
N TYR A 65 -5.46 5.31 -3.44
CA TYR A 65 -6.37 4.26 -3.03
C TYR A 65 -5.89 3.70 -1.69
N ALA A 66 -6.83 3.30 -0.84
CA ALA A 66 -6.54 2.69 0.45
C ALA A 66 -7.29 1.36 0.60
N HIS A 67 -6.64 0.41 1.24
CA HIS A 67 -7.21 -0.88 1.59
C HIS A 67 -6.86 -1.21 3.03
N VAL A 68 -7.89 -1.41 3.85
CA VAL A 68 -7.77 -1.59 5.30
C VAL A 68 -8.20 -3.00 5.65
N TRP A 69 -7.38 -3.70 6.42
CA TRP A 69 -7.66 -4.99 7.01
C TRP A 69 -7.77 -4.86 8.51
N ARG A 70 -8.79 -5.49 9.07
CA ARG A 70 -8.93 -5.74 10.50
C ARG A 70 -8.94 -7.24 10.73
N ASP A 71 -7.99 -7.72 11.51
CA ASP A 71 -7.98 -9.10 12.01
C ASP A 71 -8.59 -9.12 13.41
N GLU A 72 -9.75 -9.77 13.59
CA GLU A 72 -10.39 -9.90 14.90
C GLU A 72 -9.76 -11.02 15.76
N GLY A 73 -8.60 -11.54 15.35
CA GLY A 73 -7.78 -12.49 16.07
C GLY A 73 -8.04 -13.94 15.68
N SER A 74 -7.29 -14.84 16.31
CA SER A 74 -7.45 -16.28 16.18
C SER A 74 -8.46 -16.81 17.20
N CYS A 75 -9.17 -17.89 16.89
CA CYS A 75 -9.88 -18.64 17.92
C CYS A 75 -8.90 -19.54 18.68
N ARG A 76 -9.31 -20.01 19.87
CA ARG A 76 -8.50 -20.75 20.87
C ARG A 76 -7.67 -21.93 20.35
N TRP A 77 -7.93 -22.38 19.12
CA TRP A 77 -7.11 -23.31 18.36
C TRP A 77 -6.53 -22.52 17.18
N GLU A 78 -5.24 -22.20 17.19
CA GLU A 78 -4.43 -21.35 16.28
C GLU A 78 -4.67 -21.55 14.75
N LYS A 79 -5.48 -22.55 14.37
CA LYS A 79 -5.86 -22.90 13.01
C LYS A 79 -7.08 -22.14 12.48
N CYS A 80 -7.85 -21.42 13.30
CA CYS A 80 -8.99 -20.62 12.83
C CYS A 80 -8.82 -19.13 13.11
N ARG A 81 -9.07 -18.28 12.10
CA ARG A 81 -9.25 -16.83 12.27
C ARG A 81 -10.70 -16.56 12.64
N LYS A 82 -10.95 -15.73 13.65
CA LYS A 82 -12.30 -15.39 14.13
C LYS A 82 -13.09 -14.67 13.02
N ASN A 83 -12.53 -13.60 12.46
CA ASN A 83 -13.06 -12.87 11.31
C ASN A 83 -11.98 -11.96 10.71
N ILE A 84 -12.02 -11.78 9.40
CA ILE A 84 -11.29 -10.72 8.71
C ILE A 84 -12.32 -9.77 8.12
N ARG A 85 -12.20 -8.48 8.42
CA ARG A 85 -12.99 -7.43 7.76
C ARG A 85 -12.08 -6.56 6.92
N THR A 86 -12.55 -6.20 5.74
CA THR A 86 -11.84 -5.28 4.85
C THR A 86 -12.71 -4.13 4.41
N ALA A 87 -12.06 -2.99 4.15
CA ALA A 87 -12.63 -1.86 3.45
C ALA A 87 -11.63 -1.43 2.37
N SER A 88 -12.12 -1.08 1.18
CA SER A 88 -11.25 -0.79 0.04
C SER A 88 -11.82 0.31 -0.84
N SER A 89 -10.97 1.25 -1.25
CA SER A 89 -11.23 2.16 -2.37
C SER A 89 -10.53 1.74 -3.66
N PHE A 90 -9.76 0.64 -3.63
CA PHE A 90 -9.21 0.01 -4.83
C PHE A 90 -10.38 -0.56 -5.68
N PRO A 91 -10.49 -0.25 -6.99
CA PRO A 91 -11.24 -1.05 -7.96
C PRO A 91 -10.66 -2.46 -8.12
N GLN A 92 -11.29 -3.24 -8.99
CA GLN A 92 -11.22 -4.71 -8.96
C GLN A 92 -9.81 -5.29 -9.19
N ASP A 93 -9.02 -4.72 -10.09
CA ASP A 93 -7.66 -5.17 -10.40
C ASP A 93 -6.64 -4.04 -10.26
N TRP A 94 -5.53 -4.31 -9.57
CA TRP A 94 -4.45 -3.34 -9.37
C TRP A 94 -3.07 -3.95 -9.39
N ALA A 95 -2.12 -3.13 -9.81
CA ALA A 95 -0.70 -3.46 -9.88
C ALA A 95 0.15 -2.32 -9.32
N THR A 96 1.27 -2.69 -8.73
CA THR A 96 2.33 -1.73 -8.33
C THR A 96 3.29 -1.44 -9.47
N HIS A 97 3.21 -2.18 -10.58
CA HIS A 97 4.10 -2.02 -11.73
C HIS A 97 3.34 -2.03 -13.05
N THR A 98 3.86 -1.28 -14.02
CA THR A 98 3.52 -1.43 -15.42
C THR A 98 4.76 -1.66 -16.24
N ARG A 99 4.59 -2.37 -17.36
CA ARG A 99 5.68 -2.71 -18.27
C ARG A 99 5.22 -2.53 -19.71
N LYS A 100 6.04 -1.84 -20.49
CA LYS A 100 5.93 -1.74 -21.95
C LYS A 100 7.12 -2.41 -22.60
N GLU A 101 6.89 -3.06 -23.72
CA GLU A 101 7.91 -3.78 -24.47
C GLU A 101 7.77 -3.54 -25.97
N ALA A 102 8.89 -3.37 -26.67
CA ALA A 102 8.91 -3.22 -28.12
C ALA A 102 10.25 -3.68 -28.71
N GLU A 103 10.27 -4.09 -29.97
CA GLU A 103 11.52 -4.46 -30.66
C GLU A 103 12.43 -3.24 -30.90
N LYS A 104 11.84 -2.07 -31.17
CA LYS A 104 12.54 -0.80 -31.35
C LYS A 104 12.25 0.17 -30.21
N LYS A 105 13.23 1.00 -29.87
CA LYS A 105 13.10 1.97 -28.77
C LYS A 105 12.02 3.01 -29.05
N GLU A 106 11.90 3.44 -30.30
CA GLU A 106 10.93 4.48 -30.70
C GLU A 106 9.47 4.04 -30.46
N ASP A 107 9.19 2.74 -30.60
CA ASP A 107 7.83 2.20 -30.56
C ASP A 107 7.31 2.01 -29.11
N LEU A 108 8.19 2.12 -28.11
CA LEU A 108 7.84 1.91 -26.69
C LEU A 108 6.76 2.85 -26.18
N ALA A 109 6.72 4.10 -26.67
CA ALA A 109 5.72 5.06 -26.21
C ALA A 109 4.28 4.56 -26.50
N SER A 110 4.10 3.93 -27.67
CA SER A 110 2.84 3.38 -28.17
C SER A 110 2.61 1.91 -27.83
N ALA A 111 3.58 1.22 -27.25
CA ALA A 111 3.48 -0.20 -26.93
C ALA A 111 2.37 -0.48 -25.90
N GLU A 112 1.80 -1.69 -25.99
CA GLU A 112 0.81 -2.20 -25.05
C GLU A 112 1.35 -2.16 -23.61
N LEU A 113 0.57 -1.57 -22.71
CA LEU A 113 0.90 -1.48 -21.30
C LEU A 113 0.39 -2.73 -20.58
N ARG A 114 1.31 -3.44 -19.92
CA ARG A 114 1.01 -4.64 -19.14
C ARG A 114 1.18 -4.36 -17.67
N HIS A 115 0.16 -4.67 -16.88
CA HIS A 115 0.25 -4.63 -15.42
C HIS A 115 1.10 -5.79 -14.92
N GLN A 116 1.99 -5.52 -13.96
CA GLN A 116 2.84 -6.50 -13.29
C GLN A 116 2.71 -6.33 -11.77
N GLN A 117 3.02 -7.40 -11.02
CA GLN A 117 2.88 -7.42 -9.56
C GLN A 117 1.48 -7.00 -9.12
N LEU A 118 0.49 -7.82 -9.53
CA LEU A 118 -0.89 -7.61 -9.14
C LEU A 118 -1.03 -7.76 -7.62
N LEU A 119 -1.77 -6.85 -7.01
CA LEU A 119 -2.07 -6.89 -5.59
C LEU A 119 -3.29 -7.78 -5.36
N ASP A 120 -3.09 -8.89 -4.66
CA ASP A 120 -4.21 -9.68 -4.14
C ASP A 120 -4.73 -9.00 -2.87
N LEU A 121 -5.84 -8.26 -3.02
CA LEU A 121 -6.53 -7.58 -1.93
C LEU A 121 -7.41 -8.54 -1.11
N GLN A 122 -7.52 -9.81 -1.50
CA GLN A 122 -8.25 -10.84 -0.77
C GLN A 122 -7.32 -11.86 -0.10
N CYS A 123 -6.04 -11.90 -0.47
CA CYS A 123 -5.04 -12.73 0.20
C CYS A 123 -4.72 -12.19 1.60
N GLY A 124 -5.28 -12.84 2.62
CA GLY A 124 -4.92 -12.60 4.03
C GLY A 124 -3.58 -13.19 4.44
N CYS A 125 -2.69 -13.44 3.50
CA CYS A 125 -1.35 -13.95 3.76
C CYS A 125 -0.52 -12.97 4.57
N GLU A 126 -0.63 -11.66 4.31
CA GLU A 126 0.13 -10.63 5.03
C GLU A 126 -0.32 -10.46 6.48
N THR A 127 -1.59 -10.69 6.78
CA THR A 127 -2.09 -10.71 8.16
C THR A 127 -1.59 -11.93 8.94
N THR A 128 -0.81 -12.84 8.34
CA THR A 128 -0.14 -13.93 9.05
C THR A 128 0.90 -13.39 10.03
N ILE A 129 1.43 -12.18 9.79
CA ILE A 129 2.33 -11.51 10.74
C ILE A 129 1.68 -11.33 12.13
N PHE A 130 0.35 -11.23 12.19
CA PHE A 130 -0.40 -11.11 13.43
C PHE A 130 -0.53 -12.45 14.19
N LYS A 131 -0.44 -13.60 13.50
CA LYS A 131 -0.55 -14.92 14.16
C LYS A 131 0.62 -15.24 15.09
N THR A 132 1.81 -14.69 14.82
CA THR A 132 3.02 -15.04 15.58
C THR A 132 3.04 -14.42 16.99
N TYR A 133 2.11 -13.50 17.29
CA TYR A 133 2.13 -12.69 18.51
C TYR A 133 0.73 -12.56 19.16
N ASP A 134 -0.02 -13.67 19.26
CA ASP A 134 -1.43 -13.71 19.71
C ASP A 134 -1.72 -12.80 20.92
N ASN A 135 -0.91 -12.85 21.99
CA ASN A 135 -1.16 -12.03 23.19
C ASN A 135 -0.97 -10.52 22.97
N VAL A 136 0.00 -10.11 22.16
CA VAL A 136 0.28 -8.68 21.90
C VAL A 136 -0.74 -8.11 20.91
N MET A 137 -1.24 -8.96 20.00
CA MET A 137 -2.18 -8.58 18.96
C MET A 137 -3.62 -8.54 19.46
N GLU A 138 -4.03 -9.40 20.41
CA GLU A 138 -5.33 -9.28 21.08
C GLU A 138 -5.45 -7.94 21.82
N ASP A 139 -4.38 -7.47 22.47
CA ASP A 139 -4.36 -6.19 23.19
C ASP A 139 -4.26 -4.97 22.26
N ALA A 140 -3.57 -5.09 21.12
CA ALA A 140 -3.30 -3.96 20.22
C ALA A 140 -4.27 -3.83 19.03
N ASN A 141 -5.06 -4.87 18.75
CA ASN A 141 -6.06 -4.98 17.67
C ASN A 141 -5.68 -4.26 16.36
N PRO A 142 -4.48 -4.50 15.82
CA PRO A 142 -3.91 -3.64 14.80
C PRO A 142 -4.72 -3.65 13.50
N LEU A 143 -4.74 -2.49 12.83
CA LEU A 143 -5.23 -2.37 11.47
C LEU A 143 -4.04 -2.40 10.51
N LEU A 144 -4.10 -3.26 9.51
CA LEU A 144 -3.15 -3.25 8.40
C LEU A 144 -3.72 -2.41 7.27
N VAL A 145 -2.95 -1.44 6.79
CA VAL A 145 -3.36 -0.51 5.75
C VAL A 145 -2.39 -0.59 4.59
N ARG A 146 -2.92 -0.74 3.38
CA ARG A 146 -2.20 -0.55 2.12
C ARG A 146 -2.67 0.74 1.46
N VAL A 147 -1.72 1.49 0.94
CA VAL A 147 -1.95 2.73 0.20
C VAL A 147 -1.21 2.66 -1.13
N LEU A 148 -1.91 2.98 -2.22
CA LEU A 148 -1.36 3.00 -3.58
C LEU A 148 -1.69 4.34 -4.21
N ALA A 149 -0.70 5.08 -4.70
CA ALA A 149 -0.96 6.37 -5.35
C ALA A 149 -1.93 6.20 -6.54
N LYS A 150 -2.76 7.21 -6.84
CA LYS A 150 -3.54 7.25 -8.09
C LYS A 150 -2.69 7.69 -9.28
N SER A 151 -1.64 8.47 -9.03
CA SER A 151 -0.63 8.79 -10.04
C SER A 151 0.37 7.64 -10.22
N TRP A 152 1.09 7.65 -11.34
CA TRP A 152 2.28 6.82 -11.59
C TRP A 152 3.59 7.62 -11.47
N GLU A 153 3.49 8.91 -11.18
CA GLU A 153 4.63 9.79 -10.96
C GLU A 153 5.20 9.61 -9.55
N GLU A 154 6.36 10.21 -9.31
CA GLU A 154 6.93 10.29 -7.97
C GLU A 154 5.95 11.03 -7.06
N THR A 155 5.66 10.46 -5.89
CA THR A 155 4.69 11.02 -4.95
C THR A 155 5.12 10.63 -3.55
N ASP A 156 5.14 11.59 -2.64
CA ASP A 156 5.36 11.35 -1.22
C ASP A 156 4.07 10.82 -0.58
N LEU A 157 3.88 9.51 -0.64
CA LEU A 157 2.73 8.84 -0.02
C LEU A 157 2.71 8.98 1.50
N GLN A 158 3.88 9.08 2.13
CA GLN A 158 3.94 9.22 3.58
C GLN A 158 3.36 10.57 3.99
N ALA A 159 3.78 11.66 3.35
CA ALA A 159 3.23 12.99 3.60
C ALA A 159 1.71 13.05 3.32
N LEU A 160 1.23 12.38 2.26
CA LEU A 160 -0.21 12.32 1.97
C LEU A 160 -1.01 11.59 3.06
N VAL A 161 -0.49 10.49 3.58
CA VAL A 161 -1.11 9.74 4.68
C VAL A 161 -1.09 10.55 5.98
N GLU A 162 0.00 11.26 6.27
CA GLU A 162 0.11 12.17 7.42
C GLU A 162 -0.90 13.31 7.33
N ASN A 163 -1.07 13.92 6.15
CA ASN A 163 -2.09 14.94 5.90
C ASN A 163 -3.52 14.39 6.12
N ALA A 164 -3.80 13.15 5.70
CA ALA A 164 -5.07 12.50 5.97
C ALA A 164 -5.30 12.29 7.48
N ALA A 165 -4.24 11.96 8.24
CA ALA A 165 -4.31 11.85 9.70
C ALA A 165 -4.62 13.21 10.35
N ILE A 166 -3.97 14.29 9.88
CA ILE A 166 -4.22 15.66 10.39
C ILE A 166 -5.67 16.09 10.11
N ARG A 167 -6.21 15.85 8.90
CA ARG A 167 -7.62 16.15 8.58
C ARG A 167 -8.59 15.38 9.46
N ALA A 168 -8.24 14.15 9.85
CA ALA A 168 -9.01 13.36 10.80
C ALA A 168 -8.91 13.83 12.27
N GLY A 169 -8.06 14.81 12.56
CA GLY A 169 -7.85 15.37 13.90
C GLY A 169 -6.75 14.69 14.71
N VAL A 170 -5.89 13.87 14.07
CA VAL A 170 -4.68 13.35 14.71
C VAL A 170 -3.68 14.49 14.84
N GLN A 171 -3.35 14.84 16.08
CA GLN A 171 -2.33 15.86 16.36
C GLN A 171 -0.94 15.26 16.16
N PRO A 172 -0.01 15.96 15.47
CA PRO A 172 1.39 15.57 15.43
C PRO A 172 1.95 15.44 16.86
N LEU A 173 2.76 14.42 17.12
CA LEU A 173 3.43 14.23 18.42
C LEU A 173 4.43 15.36 18.72
N TYR A 174 5.01 15.91 17.67
CA TYR A 174 5.77 17.15 17.69
C TYR A 174 5.02 18.10 16.77
N ALA A 175 4.22 19.00 17.34
CA ALA A 175 3.86 20.20 16.59
C ALA A 175 5.19 20.84 16.20
N ASP A 176 5.37 21.16 14.91
CA ASP A 176 6.54 21.90 14.45
C ASP A 176 6.86 22.96 15.49
N ALA A 177 8.10 22.95 16.00
CA ALA A 177 8.61 24.02 16.82
C ALA A 177 8.36 25.28 16.00
N ALA A 178 7.31 26.03 16.36
CA ALA A 178 6.91 27.21 15.63
C ALA A 178 8.16 28.09 15.54
N ASP A 179 8.62 28.33 14.32
CA ASP A 179 9.78 29.17 14.04
C ASP A 179 9.67 30.47 14.87
N GLU A 180 10.59 30.63 15.84
CA GLU A 180 10.87 31.90 16.52
C GLU A 180 11.71 32.83 15.63
#